data_AF-A0A836FVN9-F1
#
_entry.id   AF-A0A836FVN9-F1
#
_cell.length_a   1.000
_cell.length_b   1.000
_cell.length_c   1.000
_cell.angle_alpha   90.00
_cell.angle_beta   90.00
_cell.angle_gamma   90.00
#
_symmetry.space_group_name_H-M   'P 1'
#
loop_
_entity.id
_entity.type
_entity.pdbx_description
1 polymer ?
#
loop_
_entity_poly.entity_id
_entity_poly.type
_entity_poly.pdbx_seq_one_letter_code
_entity_poly.pdbx_strand_id
1 'polypeptide(L)'
;MSEAKKEEETPLRYDEWMIRPCMVYKDEYDDCSSIKARFHQYFIFGKTVDCYQWKTDYHNCYQWKKNKSEEAYDALIKSEKQRRYNRLHAHYQNDVWEKRKKPPENWNTPLPEWMQKEFENSYLHIRSKEIKQGAEIILSVFPFIPRKREELRFLNATRRELRMRETCFHLEPNHQPRATAQNLSERNDAGSLRR
;
A
#
# COMPACT_ATOMS: atom_id res chain seq x y z
N MET A 1 -17.98 -13.15 -42.10
CA MET A 1 -16.83 -12.23 -42.01
C MET A 1 -16.80 -11.69 -40.60
N SER A 2 -15.96 -12.25 -39.74
CA SER A 2 -15.76 -11.77 -38.36
C SER A 2 -14.35 -11.21 -38.28
N GLU A 3 -14.25 -9.89 -38.24
CA GLU A 3 -12.99 -9.17 -38.09
C GLU A 3 -12.43 -9.44 -36.69
N ALA A 4 -11.29 -10.11 -36.64
CA ALA A 4 -10.52 -10.28 -35.43
C ALA A 4 -9.95 -8.93 -35.00
N LYS A 5 -10.40 -8.42 -33.85
CA LYS A 5 -9.78 -7.28 -33.17
C LYS A 5 -8.33 -7.64 -32.86
N LYS A 6 -7.38 -6.97 -33.52
CA LYS A 6 -5.97 -6.98 -33.13
C LYS A 6 -5.86 -6.25 -31.80
N GLU A 7 -5.53 -6.99 -30.74
CA GLU A 7 -5.05 -6.41 -29.50
C GLU A 7 -3.68 -5.79 -29.78
N GLU A 8 -3.61 -4.47 -29.70
CA GLU A 8 -2.36 -3.71 -29.83
C GLU A 8 -1.59 -3.89 -28.52
N GLU A 9 -0.58 -4.76 -28.52
CA GLU A 9 0.33 -4.94 -27.39
C GLU A 9 1.06 -3.62 -27.11
N THR A 10 0.64 -2.91 -26.06
CA THR A 10 1.36 -1.74 -25.58
C THR A 10 2.77 -2.16 -25.17
N PRO A 11 3.83 -1.53 -25.72
CA PRO A 11 5.19 -1.89 -25.39
C PRO A 11 5.43 -1.76 -23.88
N LEU A 12 5.89 -2.85 -23.26
CA LEU A 12 6.20 -2.92 -21.83
C LEU A 12 7.20 -1.81 -21.48
N ARG A 13 6.76 -0.82 -20.67
CA ARG A 13 7.63 0.23 -20.18
C ARG A 13 8.58 -0.36 -19.13
N TYR A 14 9.88 -0.34 -19.41
CA TYR A 14 10.89 -0.99 -18.56
C TYR A 14 10.90 -0.51 -17.10
N ASP A 15 10.51 0.74 -16.82
CA ASP A 15 10.56 1.32 -15.47
C ASP A 15 9.24 1.19 -14.69
N GLU A 16 8.19 0.60 -15.28
CA GLU A 16 6.86 0.56 -14.66
C GLU A 16 6.83 -0.20 -13.33
N TRP A 17 7.67 -1.22 -13.16
CA TRP A 17 7.84 -1.95 -11.90
C TRP A 17 8.32 -1.07 -10.73
N MET A 18 8.85 0.13 -11.01
CA MET A 18 9.25 1.06 -9.96
C MET A 18 8.05 1.76 -9.31
N ILE A 19 6.90 1.82 -9.99
CA ILE A 19 5.71 2.51 -9.51
C ILE A 19 5.05 1.68 -8.42
N ARG A 20 4.86 2.27 -7.24
CA ARG A 20 4.16 1.64 -6.12
C ARG A 20 2.63 1.80 -6.29
N PRO A 21 1.81 0.96 -5.63
CA PRO A 21 0.37 1.17 -5.60
C PRO A 21 0.05 2.57 -5.06
N CYS A 22 -0.92 3.27 -5.68
CA CYS A 22 -1.18 4.67 -5.33
C CYS A 22 -1.53 4.90 -3.86
N MET A 23 -2.15 3.92 -3.19
CA MET A 23 -2.45 4.01 -1.76
C MET A 23 -1.19 4.14 -0.90
N VAL A 24 -0.07 3.53 -1.30
CA VAL A 24 1.19 3.64 -0.56
C VAL A 24 1.68 5.09 -0.54
N TYR A 25 1.59 5.83 -1.65
CA TYR A 25 1.96 7.25 -1.65
C TYR A 25 1.06 8.10 -0.74
N LYS A 26 -0.21 7.72 -0.62
CA LYS A 26 -1.16 8.39 0.28
C LYS A 26 -0.78 8.14 1.74
N ASP A 27 -0.54 6.88 2.09
CA ASP A 27 -0.19 6.49 3.45
C ASP A 27 1.11 7.19 3.88
N GLU A 28 2.09 7.29 2.98
CA GLU A 28 3.35 8.01 3.23
C GLU A 28 3.14 9.52 3.45
N TYR A 29 2.20 10.13 2.72
CA TYR A 29 1.83 11.52 2.91
C TYR A 29 1.11 11.73 4.26
N ASP A 30 0.13 10.87 4.57
CA ASP A 30 -0.65 10.91 5.80
C ASP A 30 0.28 10.70 7.01
N ASP A 31 1.20 9.74 6.94
CA ASP A 31 2.23 9.51 7.95
C ASP A 31 3.15 10.72 8.09
N CYS A 32 3.72 11.24 7.00
CA CYS A 32 4.64 12.38 7.01
C CYS A 32 4.00 13.64 7.62
N SER A 33 2.71 13.86 7.33
CA SER A 33 1.95 15.02 7.79
C SER A 33 1.34 14.86 9.19
N SER A 34 1.27 13.63 9.72
CA SER A 34 0.72 13.34 11.03
C SER A 34 1.47 14.06 12.16
N ILE A 35 0.74 14.51 13.19
CA ILE A 35 1.31 15.23 14.34
C ILE A 35 2.44 14.43 15.01
N LYS A 36 2.25 13.12 15.14
CA LYS A 36 3.25 12.22 15.72
C LYS A 36 4.53 12.21 14.89
N ALA A 37 4.44 12.07 13.57
CA ALA A 37 5.62 12.10 12.72
C ALA A 37 6.28 13.48 12.69
N ARG A 38 5.50 14.57 12.65
CA ARG A 38 6.03 15.94 12.75
C ARG A 38 6.82 16.16 14.04
N PHE A 39 6.31 15.66 15.15
CA PHE A 39 7.02 15.66 16.43
C PHE A 39 8.34 14.90 16.30
N HIS A 40 8.34 13.65 15.84
CA HIS A 40 9.58 12.88 15.66
C HIS A 40 10.60 13.54 14.71
N GLN A 41 10.15 14.10 13.60
CA GLN A 41 10.99 14.86 12.67
C GLN A 41 11.67 16.04 13.38
N TYR A 42 10.93 16.76 14.22
CA TYR A 42 11.48 17.86 15.01
C TYR A 42 12.56 17.40 16.00
N PHE A 43 12.40 16.25 16.66
CA PHE A 43 13.45 15.72 17.55
C PHE A 43 14.72 15.29 16.81
N ILE A 44 14.58 14.71 15.62
CA ILE A 44 15.73 14.19 14.85
C ILE A 44 16.46 15.32 14.12
N PHE A 45 15.72 16.24 13.49
CA PHE A 45 16.27 17.23 12.57
C PHE A 45 16.18 18.68 13.07
N GLY A 46 15.48 18.93 14.19
CA GLY A 46 15.19 20.28 14.68
C GLY A 46 14.15 21.06 13.85
N LYS A 47 13.60 20.45 12.80
CA LYS A 47 12.63 21.05 11.87
C LYS A 47 11.74 19.98 11.25
N THR A 48 10.56 20.41 10.78
CA THR A 48 9.67 19.55 9.99
C THR A 48 10.15 19.48 8.54
N VAL A 49 10.09 18.30 7.91
CA VAL A 49 10.45 18.11 6.49
C VAL A 49 9.29 18.44 5.56
N ASP A 50 9.56 18.73 4.29
CA ASP A 50 8.47 18.93 3.33
C ASP A 50 7.84 17.59 2.91
N CYS A 51 6.52 17.47 3.06
CA CYS A 51 5.76 16.27 2.68
C CYS A 51 5.09 16.41 1.30
N TYR A 52 5.19 17.58 0.65
CA TYR A 52 4.48 17.87 -0.59
C TYR A 52 4.85 16.90 -1.72
N GLN A 53 6.09 16.42 -1.74
CA GLN A 53 6.55 15.41 -2.69
C GLN A 53 5.64 14.18 -2.73
N TRP A 54 5.25 13.64 -1.57
CA TRP A 54 4.37 12.47 -1.49
C TRP A 54 2.97 12.74 -2.02
N LYS A 55 2.46 13.94 -1.77
CA LYS A 55 1.15 14.38 -2.30
C LYS A 55 1.18 14.48 -3.82
N THR A 56 2.23 15.06 -4.38
CA THR A 56 2.41 15.15 -5.83
C THR A 56 2.55 13.76 -6.45
N ASP A 57 3.36 12.87 -5.85
CA ASP A 57 3.52 11.49 -6.33
C ASP A 57 2.19 10.70 -6.28
N TYR A 58 1.39 10.91 -5.23
CA TYR A 58 0.04 10.36 -5.14
C TYR A 58 -0.86 10.83 -6.30
N HIS A 59 -0.89 12.14 -6.57
CA HIS A 59 -1.68 12.70 -7.68
C HIS A 59 -1.20 12.19 -9.03
N ASN A 60 0.11 12.15 -9.27
CA ASN A 60 0.71 11.64 -10.49
C ASN A 60 0.40 10.15 -10.69
N CYS A 61 0.45 9.35 -9.63
CA CYS A 61 0.07 7.94 -9.69
C CYS A 61 -1.40 7.75 -10.11
N TYR A 62 -2.32 8.57 -9.58
CA TYR A 62 -3.73 8.52 -9.96
C TYR A 62 -3.96 8.98 -11.40
N GLN A 63 -3.27 10.02 -11.86
CA GLN A 63 -3.36 10.49 -13.25
C GLN A 63 -2.80 9.45 -14.22
N TRP A 64 -1.69 8.79 -13.87
CA TRP A 64 -1.16 7.68 -14.64
C TRP A 64 -2.18 6.53 -14.74
N LYS A 65 -2.76 6.10 -13.61
CA LYS A 65 -3.73 4.99 -13.62
C LYS A 65 -5.02 5.29 -14.38
N LYS A 66 -5.56 6.50 -14.26
CA LYS A 66 -6.85 6.86 -14.88
C LYS A 66 -6.70 7.32 -16.32
N ASN A 67 -5.76 8.22 -16.56
CA ASN A 67 -5.66 8.96 -17.81
C ASN A 67 -4.47 8.50 -18.67
N LYS A 68 -3.62 7.58 -18.16
CA LYS A 68 -2.36 7.16 -18.80
C LYS A 68 -1.49 8.36 -19.22
N SER A 69 -1.47 9.41 -18.39
CA SER A 69 -0.70 10.62 -18.64
C SER A 69 0.80 10.33 -18.59
N GLU A 70 1.51 10.60 -19.69
CA GLU A 70 2.95 10.37 -19.81
C GLU A 70 3.77 11.30 -18.91
N GLU A 71 3.37 12.57 -18.80
CA GLU A 71 4.02 13.54 -17.92
C GLU A 71 3.97 13.10 -16.45
N ALA A 72 2.81 12.60 -16.01
CA ALA A 72 2.64 12.08 -14.67
C ALA A 72 3.50 10.84 -14.42
N TYR A 73 3.62 9.96 -15.42
CA TYR A 73 4.49 8.79 -15.38
C TYR A 73 5.96 9.19 -15.23
N ASP A 74 6.46 10.08 -16.08
CA ASP A 74 7.86 10.50 -16.07
C ASP A 74 8.24 11.21 -14.77
N ALA A 75 7.36 12.08 -14.27
CA ALA A 75 7.55 12.74 -12.99
C ALA A 75 7.62 11.74 -11.82
N LEU A 76 6.76 10.73 -11.82
CA LEU A 76 6.71 9.69 -10.79
C LEU A 76 7.92 8.75 -10.85
N ILE A 77 8.36 8.36 -12.05
CA ILE A 77 9.58 7.55 -12.21
C ILE A 77 10.81 8.33 -11.74
N LYS A 78 10.88 9.63 -12.06
CA LYS A 78 11.97 10.50 -11.61
C LYS A 78 12.01 10.59 -10.08
N SER A 79 10.86 10.76 -9.42
CA SER A 79 10.81 10.80 -7.95
C SER A 79 11.18 9.46 -7.31
N GLU A 80 10.74 8.34 -7.87
CA GLU A 80 11.11 6.99 -7.43
C GLU A 80 12.62 6.73 -7.56
N LYS A 81 13.21 7.10 -8.69
CA LYS A 81 14.67 7.00 -8.91
C LYS A 81 15.43 7.85 -7.90
N GLN A 82 14.99 9.09 -7.68
CA GLN A 82 15.61 9.97 -6.69
C GLN A 82 15.51 9.42 -5.27
N ARG A 83 14.36 8.87 -4.86
CA ARG A 83 14.19 8.28 -3.53
C ARG A 83 15.12 7.09 -3.32
N ARG A 84 15.21 6.19 -4.31
CA ARG A 84 16.11 5.02 -4.26
C ARG A 84 17.57 5.45 -4.19
N TYR A 85 17.95 6.46 -4.96
CA TYR A 85 19.28 7.06 -4.89
C TYR A 85 19.57 7.61 -3.50
N ASN A 86 18.70 8.46 -2.95
CA ASN A 86 18.87 9.04 -1.62
C ASN A 86 18.99 7.98 -0.53
N ARG A 87 18.16 6.92 -0.56
CA ARG A 87 18.23 5.80 0.39
C ARG A 87 19.57 5.06 0.34
N LEU A 88 20.13 4.90 -0.87
CA LEU A 88 21.37 4.18 -1.08
C LEU A 88 22.61 5.09 -1.09
N HIS A 89 22.43 6.40 -1.00
CA HIS A 89 23.50 7.38 -1.15
C HIS A 89 24.65 7.13 -0.17
N ALA A 90 24.32 6.97 1.11
CA ALA A 90 25.29 6.64 2.16
C ALA A 90 26.00 5.29 1.92
N HIS A 91 25.33 4.30 1.33
CA HIS A 91 25.95 3.02 0.96
C HIS A 91 26.92 3.16 -0.22
N TYR A 92 26.67 4.08 -1.16
CA TYR A 92 27.57 4.33 -2.28
C TYR A 92 28.76 5.22 -1.91
N GLN A 93 28.56 6.15 -0.98
CA GLN A 93 29.60 7.05 -0.49
C GLN A 93 30.52 6.44 0.56
N ASN A 94 30.16 5.28 1.10
CA ASN A 94 30.98 4.60 2.08
C ASN A 94 32.28 4.07 1.45
N ASP A 95 33.41 4.59 1.92
CA ASP A 95 34.78 4.23 1.55
C ASP A 95 35.43 3.27 2.55
N VAL A 96 34.84 3.12 3.74
CA VAL A 96 35.35 2.26 4.83
C VAL A 96 35.14 0.78 4.54
N TRP A 97 34.01 0.42 3.91
CA TRP A 97 33.64 -0.99 3.69
C TRP A 97 33.56 -1.36 2.21
N GLU A 98 34.29 -2.41 1.83
CA GLU A 98 34.23 -2.96 0.47
C GLU A 98 32.95 -3.78 0.23
N LYS A 99 32.37 -3.66 -0.96
CA LYS A 99 31.15 -4.38 -1.34
C LYS A 99 31.47 -5.82 -1.74
N ARG A 100 30.85 -6.77 -1.04
CA ARG A 100 30.96 -8.20 -1.37
C ARG A 100 30.29 -8.49 -2.72
N LYS A 101 31.03 -9.13 -3.64
CA LYS A 101 30.50 -9.59 -4.94
C LYS A 101 29.75 -10.91 -4.85
N LYS A 102 30.17 -11.78 -3.93
CA LYS A 102 29.62 -13.11 -3.70
C LYS A 102 29.59 -13.38 -2.19
N PRO A 103 28.68 -14.24 -1.71
CA PRO A 103 28.77 -14.73 -0.33
C PRO A 103 30.12 -15.44 -0.11
N PRO A 104 30.64 -15.46 1.11
CA PRO A 104 31.80 -16.28 1.46
C PRO A 104 31.60 -17.75 1.08
N GLU A 105 32.67 -18.45 0.70
CA GLU A 105 32.59 -19.87 0.30
C GLU A 105 32.00 -20.77 1.39
N ASN A 106 32.30 -20.46 2.65
CA ASN A 106 31.79 -21.19 3.81
C ASN A 106 30.44 -20.67 4.32
N TRP A 107 29.74 -19.79 3.59
CA TRP A 107 28.48 -19.20 4.06
C TRP A 107 27.40 -20.23 4.40
N ASN A 108 27.36 -21.35 3.67
CA ASN A 108 26.40 -22.43 3.87
C ASN A 108 27.00 -23.63 4.63
N THR A 109 28.07 -23.42 5.38
CA THR A 109 28.63 -24.47 6.25
C THR A 109 27.71 -24.73 7.44
N PRO A 110 27.60 -25.98 7.92
CA PRO A 110 26.82 -26.27 9.11
C PRO A 110 27.36 -25.46 10.30
N LEU A 111 26.47 -25.13 11.25
CA LEU A 111 26.87 -24.42 12.47
C LEU A 111 27.98 -25.20 13.20
N PRO A 112 28.90 -24.53 13.89
CA PRO A 112 29.90 -25.21 14.73
C PRO A 112 29.24 -26.15 15.75
N GLU A 113 29.91 -27.27 16.07
CA GLU A 113 29.37 -28.33 16.93
C GLU A 113 28.92 -27.81 18.31
N TRP A 114 29.68 -26.91 18.93
CA TRP A 114 29.34 -26.33 20.24
C TRP A 114 28.00 -25.56 20.20
N MET A 115 27.74 -24.83 19.12
CA MET A 115 26.50 -24.05 18.94
C MET A 115 25.31 -24.98 18.67
N GLN A 116 25.52 -26.08 17.96
CA GLN A 116 24.49 -27.11 17.78
C GLN A 116 24.10 -27.74 19.12
N LYS A 117 25.08 -28.08 19.97
CA LYS A 117 24.84 -28.64 21.31
C LYS A 117 24.12 -27.66 22.24
N GLU A 118 24.48 -26.38 22.23
CA GLU A 118 23.75 -25.37 22.99
C GLU A 118 22.30 -25.20 22.49
N PHE A 119 22.12 -25.24 21.17
CA PHE A 119 20.79 -25.15 20.57
C PHE A 119 19.91 -26.34 20.95
N GLU A 120 20.46 -27.55 21.07
CA GLU A 120 19.72 -28.77 21.42
C GLU A 120 18.94 -28.68 22.74
N ASN A 121 19.49 -27.96 23.72
CA ASN A 121 18.86 -27.78 25.03
C ASN A 121 18.12 -26.44 25.14
N SER A 122 18.12 -25.63 24.09
CA SER A 122 17.43 -24.35 24.08
C SER A 122 15.91 -24.54 24.04
N TYR A 123 15.19 -23.66 24.74
CA TYR A 123 13.73 -23.60 24.70
C TYR A 123 13.19 -23.55 23.26
N LEU A 124 13.84 -22.78 22.39
CA LEU A 124 13.41 -22.61 20.99
C LEU A 124 13.48 -23.90 20.19
N HIS A 125 14.52 -24.72 20.38
CA HIS A 125 14.63 -26.01 19.70
C HIS A 125 13.59 -27.01 20.18
N ILE A 126 13.37 -27.07 21.50
CA ILE A 126 12.35 -27.93 22.10
C ILE A 126 10.97 -27.54 21.57
N ARG A 127 10.62 -26.24 21.60
CA ARG A 127 9.34 -25.74 21.04
C ARG A 127 9.22 -25.98 19.55
N SER A 128 10.28 -25.77 18.78
CA SER A 128 10.28 -26.02 17.33
C SER A 128 10.01 -27.51 17.04
N LYS A 129 10.60 -28.42 17.82
CA LYS A 129 10.36 -29.87 17.72
C LYS A 129 8.90 -30.22 18.05
N GLU A 130 8.38 -29.72 19.16
CA GLU A 130 6.98 -29.94 19.57
C GLU A 130 5.99 -29.48 18.48
N ILE A 131 6.16 -28.26 17.96
CA ILE A 131 5.32 -27.69 16.89
C ILE A 131 5.40 -28.55 15.62
N LYS A 132 6.61 -28.95 15.21
CA LYS A 132 6.80 -29.82 14.02
C LYS A 132 6.20 -31.21 14.19
N GLN A 133 6.17 -31.72 15.41
CA GLN A 133 5.57 -33.01 15.76
C GLN A 133 4.04 -32.93 15.94
N GLY A 134 3.42 -31.75 15.73
CA GLY A 134 2.00 -31.57 15.92
C GLY A 134 1.56 -31.66 17.39
N ALA A 135 2.51 -31.61 18.33
CA ALA A 135 2.23 -31.43 19.74
C ALA A 135 1.86 -29.96 19.95
N GLU A 136 0.64 -29.60 19.58
CA GLU A 136 0.09 -28.30 19.96
C GLU A 136 0.04 -28.23 21.48
N ILE A 137 0.91 -27.43 22.09
CA ILE A 137 0.46 -26.69 23.26
C ILE A 137 -0.54 -25.68 22.71
N ILE A 138 -1.79 -26.12 22.64
CA ILE A 138 -2.93 -25.22 22.64
C ILE A 138 -2.61 -24.22 23.74
N LEU A 139 -2.47 -22.95 23.36
CA LEU A 139 -2.39 -21.81 24.28
C LEU A 139 -3.72 -21.68 25.03
N SER A 140 -4.12 -22.71 25.77
CA SER A 140 -5.23 -22.70 26.72
C SER A 140 -4.88 -21.93 28.00
N VAL A 141 -3.74 -21.23 28.02
CA VAL A 141 -3.25 -20.45 29.17
C VAL A 141 -3.26 -18.93 28.90
N PHE A 142 -3.57 -18.47 27.68
CA PHE A 142 -4.24 -17.17 27.61
C PHE A 142 -5.70 -17.44 27.95
N PRO A 143 -6.25 -16.87 29.04
CA PRO A 143 -7.69 -16.80 29.13
C PRO A 143 -8.12 -16.09 27.85
N PHE A 144 -8.82 -16.82 27.00
CA PHE A 144 -9.70 -16.24 26.03
C PHE A 144 -10.58 -15.30 26.85
N ILE A 145 -10.22 -14.02 26.92
CA ILE A 145 -11.15 -12.98 27.32
C ILE A 145 -12.24 -13.14 26.27
N PRO A 146 -13.43 -13.66 26.63
CA PRO A 146 -14.50 -13.70 25.66
C PRO A 146 -14.74 -12.25 25.28
N ARG A 147 -14.35 -11.88 24.06
CA ARG A 147 -14.89 -10.69 23.43
C ARG A 147 -16.39 -10.89 23.55
N LYS A 148 -17.04 -10.02 24.34
CA LYS A 148 -18.44 -10.15 24.73
C LYS A 148 -19.24 -10.59 23.52
N ARG A 149 -20.17 -11.50 23.80
CA ARG A 149 -21.21 -12.09 22.95
C ARG A 149 -22.13 -11.04 22.31
N GLU A 150 -21.56 -10.05 21.63
CA GLU A 150 -22.23 -8.97 20.92
C GLU A 150 -21.94 -9.03 19.42
N GLU A 151 -20.76 -9.49 18.97
CA GLU A 151 -20.44 -9.61 17.53
C GLU A 151 -21.30 -10.67 16.79
N LEU A 152 -21.80 -11.69 17.48
CA LEU A 152 -22.74 -12.67 16.89
C LEU A 152 -24.14 -12.10 16.62
N ARG A 153 -24.47 -10.91 17.16
CA ARG A 153 -25.70 -10.20 16.78
C ARG A 153 -25.49 -9.34 15.53
N PHE A 154 -24.29 -8.77 15.35
CA PHE A 154 -23.96 -7.95 14.17
C PHE A 154 -23.83 -8.77 12.88
N LEU A 155 -23.22 -9.96 12.91
CA LEU A 155 -23.10 -10.82 11.72
C LEU A 155 -24.44 -11.40 11.25
N ASN A 156 -25.39 -11.61 12.16
CA ASN A 156 -26.72 -12.10 11.81
C ASN A 156 -27.67 -10.96 11.37
N ALA A 157 -27.39 -9.71 11.76
CA ALA A 157 -28.08 -8.52 11.27
C ALA A 157 -27.69 -8.20 9.81
N THR A 158 -26.40 -8.24 9.48
CA THR A 158 -25.92 -7.99 8.10
C THR A 158 -26.35 -9.08 7.12
N ARG A 159 -26.49 -10.34 7.57
CA ARG A 159 -26.99 -11.44 6.73
C ARG A 159 -28.49 -11.31 6.41
N ARG A 160 -29.28 -10.69 7.28
CA ARG A 160 -30.70 -10.37 7.02
C ARG A 160 -30.85 -9.16 6.08
N GLU A 161 -29.99 -8.14 6.21
CA GLU A 161 -29.98 -6.98 5.30
C GLU A 161 -29.50 -7.33 3.88
N LEU A 162 -28.49 -8.20 3.73
CA LEU A 162 -28.04 -8.67 2.42
C LEU A 162 -29.12 -9.50 1.70
N ARG A 163 -29.90 -10.31 2.44
CA ARG A 163 -31.01 -11.09 1.86
C ARG A 163 -32.19 -10.22 1.41
N MET A 164 -32.43 -9.06 2.03
CA MET A 164 -33.43 -8.08 1.53
C MET A 164 -32.93 -7.31 0.30
N ARG A 165 -31.62 -7.08 0.17
CA ARG A 165 -31.05 -6.43 -1.03
C ARG A 165 -31.10 -7.32 -2.27
N GLU A 166 -30.97 -8.63 -2.13
CA GLU A 166 -31.08 -9.58 -3.25
C GLU A 166 -32.52 -9.66 -3.81
N THR A 167 -33.55 -9.50 -2.98
CA THR A 167 -34.95 -9.54 -3.42
C THR A 167 -35.43 -8.27 -4.11
N CYS A 168 -34.71 -7.15 -4.00
CA CYS A 168 -35.01 -5.91 -4.72
C CYS A 168 -34.32 -5.81 -6.09
N PHE A 169 -33.40 -6.73 -6.43
CA PHE A 169 -32.61 -6.68 -7.66
C PHE A 169 -33.22 -7.48 -8.83
N HIS A 170 -34.49 -7.90 -8.72
CA HIS A 170 -35.17 -8.73 -9.73
C HIS A 170 -36.46 -8.14 -10.30
N LEU A 171 -36.55 -6.82 -10.37
CA LEU A 171 -37.55 -6.15 -11.19
C LEU A 171 -36.87 -5.12 -12.09
N GLU A 172 -36.34 -5.58 -13.24
CA GLU A 172 -36.33 -4.71 -14.42
C GLU A 172 -37.77 -4.55 -14.91
N PRO A 173 -38.15 -3.34 -15.29
CA PRO A 173 -38.55 -3.19 -16.68
C PRO A 173 -37.92 -1.97 -17.34
N ASN A 174 -37.28 -2.23 -18.47
CA ASN A 174 -37.27 -1.42 -19.69
C ASN A 174 -37.94 -0.03 -19.58
N HIS A 175 -37.13 1.03 -19.54
CA HIS A 175 -37.46 2.26 -20.26
C HIS A 175 -36.26 3.19 -20.41
N GLN A 176 -35.89 3.45 -21.67
CA GLN A 176 -35.35 4.73 -22.13
C GLN A 176 -36.17 5.12 -23.38
N PRO A 177 -36.14 6.37 -23.85
CA PRO A 177 -35.84 7.65 -23.19
C PRO A 177 -36.93 8.71 -23.48
N ARG A 178 -36.92 9.86 -22.79
CA ARG A 178 -37.52 11.08 -23.36
C ARG A 178 -36.72 12.34 -23.02
N ALA A 179 -36.47 13.11 -24.07
CA ALA A 179 -35.70 14.34 -24.11
C ALA A 179 -36.48 15.57 -23.61
N THR A 180 -35.74 16.69 -23.60
CA THR A 180 -36.11 18.12 -23.61
C THR A 180 -36.28 18.86 -22.27
N ALA A 181 -35.31 19.73 -21.98
CA ALA A 181 -35.44 21.18 -21.74
C ALA A 181 -34.01 21.75 -21.55
N GLN A 182 -33.36 22.29 -22.58
CA GLN A 182 -33.33 23.71 -22.94
C GLN A 182 -33.01 24.68 -21.79
N ASN A 183 -31.85 25.34 -21.95
CA ASN A 183 -31.55 26.73 -21.66
C ASN A 183 -31.81 27.27 -20.24
N LEU A 184 -30.73 27.46 -19.48
CA LEU A 184 -30.62 28.61 -18.59
C LEU A 184 -29.34 29.36 -18.94
N SER A 185 -29.55 30.52 -19.55
CA SER A 185 -28.59 31.55 -19.89
C SER A 185 -28.00 32.20 -18.63
N GLU A 186 -26.69 32.44 -18.72
CA GLU A 186 -25.94 33.61 -18.23
C GLU A 186 -26.71 34.66 -17.42
N ARG A 187 -26.22 34.93 -16.21
CA ARG A 187 -26.27 36.27 -15.61
C ARG A 187 -24.90 36.64 -15.05
N ASN A 188 -24.26 37.53 -15.78
CA ASN A 188 -23.27 38.46 -15.23
C ASN A 188 -24.02 39.47 -14.38
N ASP A 189 -23.53 39.76 -13.17
CA ASP A 189 -23.74 41.08 -12.56
C ASP A 189 -22.46 41.47 -11.81
N ALA A 190 -21.94 42.61 -12.22
CA ALA A 190 -20.81 43.30 -11.67
C ALA A 190 -21.29 44.37 -10.65
N GLY A 191 -20.45 44.66 -9.66
CA GLY A 191 -20.59 45.79 -8.73
C GLY A 191 -19.89 45.45 -7.40
N SER A 192 -18.60 45.75 -7.18
CA SER A 192 -18.01 47.07 -6.92
C SER A 192 -18.74 47.86 -5.84
N LEU A 193 -18.18 47.86 -4.61
CA LEU A 193 -17.76 49.06 -3.86
C LEU A 193 -17.39 48.69 -2.40
N ARG A 194 -16.16 49.08 -2.00
CA ARG A 194 -15.70 49.62 -0.70
C ARG A 194 -16.18 48.90 0.58
N ARG A 195 -15.29 48.50 1.48
CA ARG A 195 -14.34 49.36 2.22
C ARG A 195 -13.40 48.47 3.01
#